data_AF-A0A1E7W9G6-F1
#
_entry.id   AF-A0A1E7W9G6-F1
#
_cell.length_a   1.000
_cell.length_b   1.000
_cell.length_c   1.000
_cell.angle_alpha   90.00
_cell.angle_beta   90.00
_cell.angle_gamma   90.00
#
_symmetry.space_group_name_H-M   'P 1'
#
loop_
_entity.id
_entity.type
_entity.pdbx_description
1 polymer ?
#
loop_
_entity_poly.entity_id
_entity_poly.type
_entity_poly.pdbx_seq_one_letter_code
_entity_poly.pdbx_strand_id
1 'polypeptide(L)'
;MRCATLDRFAADYYWVGITPEGTRAYRPNWKSGFYHLAMEAKVPLVLVFMDYPTKTLSLVDHVYLTGDQEADMATIRAVLEGHQGLHPENAAPIILGERRAEPRN
;
A
#
# COMPACT_ATOMS: atom_id res chain seq x y z
N MET A 1 -30.21 26.94 -17.41
CA MET A 1 -29.83 26.68 -16.00
C MET A 1 -29.05 25.36 -15.99
N ARG A 2 -27.71 25.41 -16.05
CA ARG A 2 -26.86 24.20 -16.05
C ARG A 2 -26.61 23.82 -14.59
N CYS A 3 -27.06 22.63 -14.21
CA CYS A 3 -26.82 22.06 -12.89
C CYS A 3 -25.32 21.77 -12.74
N ALA A 4 -24.65 22.49 -11.84
CA ALA A 4 -23.24 22.29 -11.51
C ALA A 4 -23.10 21.05 -10.61
N THR A 5 -23.22 19.87 -11.19
CA THR A 5 -23.01 18.61 -10.46
C THR A 5 -22.08 17.75 -11.31
N LEU A 6 -20.91 17.43 -10.76
CA LEU A 6 -19.88 16.52 -11.30
C LEU A 6 -18.80 17.18 -12.18
N ASP A 7 -18.00 18.07 -11.59
CA ASP A 7 -16.67 18.41 -12.12
C ASP A 7 -15.57 18.15 -11.07
N ARG A 8 -15.76 17.10 -10.26
CA ARG A 8 -14.92 16.82 -9.08
C ARG A 8 -13.65 16.03 -9.41
N PHE A 9 -13.45 15.65 -10.67
CA PHE A 9 -12.26 14.91 -11.12
C PHE A 9 -11.56 15.59 -12.31
N ALA A 10 -11.40 16.91 -12.25
CA ALA A 10 -10.78 17.71 -13.31
C ALA A 10 -9.23 17.72 -13.28
N ALA A 11 -8.59 16.87 -12.47
CA ALA A 11 -7.13 16.86 -12.37
C ALA A 11 -6.51 15.83 -13.34
N ASP A 12 -5.36 16.18 -13.91
CA ASP A 12 -4.64 15.34 -14.87
C ASP A 12 -3.98 14.11 -14.22
N TYR A 13 -3.72 14.15 -12.91
CA TYR A 13 -3.10 13.06 -12.16
C TYR A 13 -3.62 12.96 -10.72
N TYR A 14 -3.56 11.75 -10.17
CA TYR A 14 -4.01 11.43 -8.82
C TYR A 14 -2.98 10.57 -8.08
N TRP A 15 -2.89 10.79 -6.77
CA TRP A 15 -2.11 9.95 -5.86
C TRP A 15 -3.09 9.17 -4.98
N VAL A 16 -2.85 7.87 -4.83
CA VAL A 16 -3.68 7.00 -4.00
C VAL A 16 -2.81 6.41 -2.91
N GLY A 17 -3.11 6.78 -1.66
CA GLY A 17 -2.49 6.19 -0.48
C GLY A 17 -3.26 4.95 -0.03
N ILE A 18 -2.59 3.81 0.05
CA ILE A 18 -3.18 2.55 0.51
C ILE A 18 -2.33 1.99 1.63
N THR A 19 -2.94 1.72 2.78
CA THR A 19 -2.31 0.88 3.81
C THR A 19 -2.63 -0.59 3.50
N PRO A 20 -1.62 -1.41 3.15
CA PRO A 20 -1.85 -2.76 2.63
C PRO A 20 -2.43 -3.71 3.69
N GLU A 21 -2.20 -3.45 4.98
CA GLU A 21 -2.83 -4.17 6.10
C GLU A 21 -4.36 -3.98 6.11
N GLY A 22 -4.83 -2.78 5.80
CA GLY A 22 -6.25 -2.51 5.53
C GLY A 22 -7.21 -2.70 6.71
N THR A 23 -6.70 -2.81 7.96
CA THR A 23 -7.46 -2.79 9.22
C THR A 23 -6.64 -2.09 10.31
N ARG A 24 -7.32 -1.57 11.35
CA ARG A 24 -6.65 -1.04 12.56
C ARG A 24 -6.34 -2.12 13.61
N ALA A 25 -6.82 -3.34 13.40
CA ALA A 25 -6.54 -4.51 14.22
C ALA A 25 -5.57 -5.42 13.47
N TYR A 26 -4.76 -6.17 14.22
CA TYR A 26 -3.76 -7.08 13.69
C TYR A 26 -4.35 -8.07 12.67
N ARG A 27 -3.59 -8.30 11.60
CA ARG A 27 -3.84 -9.38 10.62
C ARG A 27 -2.54 -10.14 10.38
N PRO A 28 -2.63 -11.45 10.10
CA PRO A 28 -1.43 -12.25 9.84
C PRO A 28 -0.82 -11.98 8.45
N ASN A 29 -1.42 -11.12 7.62
CA ASN A 29 -0.97 -10.82 6.27
C ASN A 29 -1.55 -9.49 5.75
N TRP A 30 -0.94 -9.00 4.67
CA TRP A 30 -1.38 -7.84 3.91
C TRP A 30 -2.38 -8.24 2.81
N LYS A 31 -3.29 -7.33 2.47
CA LYS A 31 -4.20 -7.50 1.33
C LYS A 31 -3.43 -7.27 0.02
N SER A 32 -3.63 -8.13 -0.97
CA SER A 32 -2.96 -8.03 -2.29
C SER A 32 -3.53 -6.96 -3.24
N GLY A 33 -4.59 -6.25 -2.84
CA GLY A 33 -5.28 -5.30 -3.72
C GLY A 33 -4.39 -4.17 -4.26
N PHE A 34 -3.47 -3.63 -3.45
CA PHE A 34 -2.53 -2.60 -3.89
C PHE A 34 -1.55 -3.15 -4.96
N TYR A 35 -1.10 -4.39 -4.78
CA TYR A 35 -0.16 -5.05 -5.66
C TYR A 35 -0.78 -5.27 -7.05
N HIS A 36 -2.01 -5.82 -7.08
CA HIS A 36 -2.74 -6.01 -8.33
C HIS A 36 -3.09 -4.69 -9.01
N LEU A 37 -3.51 -3.68 -8.24
CA LEU A 37 -3.80 -2.35 -8.77
C LEU A 37 -2.57 -1.74 -9.46
N ALA A 38 -1.39 -1.80 -8.81
CA ALA A 38 -0.17 -1.27 -9.37
C ALA A 38 0.28 -2.03 -10.63
N MET A 39 0.19 -3.36 -10.63
CA MET A 39 0.48 -4.21 -11.79
C MET A 39 -0.44 -3.94 -12.98
N GLU A 40 -1.76 -3.87 -12.75
CA GLU A 40 -2.76 -3.65 -13.80
C GLU A 40 -2.71 -2.22 -14.35
N ALA A 41 -2.55 -1.23 -13.47
CA ALA A 41 -2.46 0.18 -13.87
C ALA A 41 -1.06 0.56 -14.40
N LYS A 42 -0.05 -0.32 -14.24
CA LYS A 42 1.35 -0.09 -14.61
C LYS A 42 1.93 1.19 -13.99
N VAL A 43 1.57 1.43 -12.73
CA VAL A 43 2.03 2.59 -11.96
C VAL A 43 3.07 2.15 -10.93
N PRO A 44 4.06 2.99 -10.62
CA PRO A 44 5.03 2.66 -9.59
C PRO A 44 4.40 2.79 -8.20
N LEU A 45 4.90 2.01 -7.24
CA LEU A 45 4.58 2.14 -5.83
C LEU A 45 5.57 3.10 -5.16
N VAL A 46 5.06 4.11 -4.47
CA VAL A 46 5.87 4.90 -3.54
C VAL A 46 5.75 4.31 -2.15
N LEU A 47 6.87 3.85 -1.60
CA LEU A 47 6.92 3.23 -0.29
C LEU A 47 7.11 4.32 0.77
N VAL A 48 6.14 4.41 1.68
CA VAL A 48 6.11 5.44 2.73
C VAL A 48 6.00 4.75 4.08
N PHE A 49 6.88 5.13 5.01
CA PHE A 49 6.80 4.71 6.40
C PHE A 49 6.87 5.91 7.33
N MET A 50 6.10 5.87 8.42
CA MET A 50 6.15 6.86 9.49
C MET A 50 6.84 6.25 10.71
N ASP A 51 8.07 6.65 10.97
CA ASP A 51 8.83 6.17 12.12
C ASP A 51 8.43 6.93 13.38
N TYR A 52 7.78 6.23 14.31
CA TYR A 52 7.20 6.85 15.49
C TYR A 52 8.23 7.27 16.55
N PRO A 53 9.32 6.51 16.81
CA PRO A 53 10.38 6.93 17.72
C PRO A 53 11.03 8.26 17.32
N THR A 54 11.37 8.42 16.04
CA THR A 54 12.05 9.62 15.54
C THR A 54 11.11 10.72 15.03
N LYS A 55 9.80 10.42 14.88
CA LYS A 55 8.80 11.31 14.28
C LYS A 55 9.15 11.72 12.85
N THR A 56 9.78 10.82 12.10
CA THR A 56 10.19 11.07 10.72
C THR A 56 9.29 10.34 9.73
N LEU A 57 9.20 10.89 8.52
CA LEU A 57 8.57 10.23 7.39
C LEU A 57 9.67 9.80 6.43
N SER A 58 9.80 8.49 6.23
CA SER A 58 10.72 7.92 5.25
C SER A 58 9.98 7.70 3.95
N LEU A 59 10.53 8.26 2.87
CA LEU A 59 10.00 8.11 1.52
C LEU A 59 11.14 7.58 0.66
N VAL A 60 11.11 6.28 0.39
CA VAL A 60 12.26 5.56 -0.17
C VAL A 60 11.96 5.28 -1.64
N ASP A 61 11.95 6.37 -2.41
CA ASP A 61 11.76 6.38 -3.87
C ASP A 61 10.56 5.51 -4.34
N HIS A 62 10.51 5.19 -5.63
CA HIS A 62 9.41 4.47 -6.24
C HIS A 62 9.87 3.11 -6.82
N VAL A 63 9.07 2.07 -6.61
CA VAL A 63 9.35 0.71 -7.08
C VAL A 63 8.35 0.34 -8.16
N TYR A 64 8.86 -0.10 -9.32
CA TYR A 64 8.06 -0.80 -10.31
C TYR A 64 8.03 -2.28 -9.97
N LEU A 65 6.84 -2.82 -9.77
CA LEU A 65 6.64 -4.25 -9.52
C LEU A 65 7.02 -5.07 -10.76
N THR A 66 7.76 -6.15 -10.53
CA THR A 66 8.19 -7.07 -11.59
C THR A 66 7.13 -8.11 -11.93
N GLY A 67 6.22 -8.37 -10.99
CA GLY A 67 5.23 -9.45 -11.07
C GLY A 67 5.67 -10.73 -10.37
N ASP A 68 6.95 -10.86 -10.02
CA ASP A 68 7.44 -11.87 -9.08
C ASP A 68 7.12 -11.39 -7.65
N GLN A 69 6.01 -11.91 -7.11
CA GLN A 69 5.52 -11.51 -5.79
C GLN A 69 6.55 -11.76 -4.68
N GLU A 70 7.37 -12.79 -4.79
CA GLU A 70 8.34 -13.10 -3.74
C GLU A 70 9.48 -12.07 -3.75
N ALA A 71 10.05 -11.80 -4.94
CA ALA A 71 11.11 -10.83 -5.13
C ALA A 71 10.65 -9.39 -4.83
N ASP A 72 9.46 -9.02 -5.28
CA ASP A 72 8.89 -7.70 -5.07
C ASP A 72 8.61 -7.47 -3.58
N MET A 73 8.00 -8.44 -2.89
CA MET A 73 7.76 -8.33 -1.45
C MET A 73 9.05 -8.38 -0.63
N ALA A 74 10.10 -9.06 -1.10
CA ALA A 74 11.43 -9.01 -0.47
C ALA A 74 12.04 -7.61 -0.58
N THR A 75 11.89 -6.96 -1.74
CA THR A 75 12.32 -5.57 -1.95
C THR A 75 11.57 -4.62 -1.01
N ILE A 76 10.24 -4.76 -0.90
CA ILE A 76 9.43 -3.95 0.01
C ILE A 76 9.85 -4.16 1.47
N ARG A 77 10.13 -5.41 1.89
CA ARG A 77 10.65 -5.71 3.23
C ARG A 77 11.97 -5.00 3.52
N ALA A 78 12.92 -5.08 2.59
CA ALA A 78 14.23 -4.44 2.75
C ALA A 78 14.11 -2.92 2.87
N VAL A 79 13.22 -2.30 2.10
CA VAL A 79 12.99 -0.85 2.15
C VAL A 79 12.36 -0.39 3.47
N LEU A 80 11.42 -1.17 4.01
CA LEU A 80 10.69 -0.83 5.23
C LEU A 80 11.39 -1.33 6.51
N GLU A 81 12.50 -2.06 6.37
CA GLU A 81 13.26 -2.59 7.50
C GLU A 81 13.74 -1.48 8.44
N GLY A 82 13.79 -1.80 9.74
CA GLY A 82 14.32 -0.89 10.76
C GLY A 82 13.37 0.23 11.21
N HIS A 83 12.20 0.39 10.58
CA HIS A 83 11.25 1.40 10.99
C HIS A 83 10.21 0.86 11.98
N GLN A 84 9.81 1.69 12.94
CA GLN A 84 8.92 1.27 14.03
C GLN A 84 7.64 2.11 14.10
N GLY A 85 6.50 1.43 14.05
CA GLY A 85 5.19 2.06 14.26
C GLY A 85 4.91 2.38 15.73
N LEU A 86 3.86 3.16 15.99
CA LEU A 86 3.41 3.47 17.36
C LEU A 86 3.01 2.20 18.15
N HIS A 87 2.41 1.22 17.46
CA HIS A 87 1.98 -0.06 18.02
C HIS A 87 2.62 -1.22 17.24
N PRO A 88 3.90 -1.55 17.50
CA PRO A 88 4.61 -2.61 16.79
C PRO A 88 3.93 -3.97 16.90
N GLU A 89 3.27 -4.24 18.02
CA GLU A 89 2.52 -5.47 18.29
C GLU A 89 1.34 -5.70 17.33
N ASN A 90 0.84 -4.63 16.72
CA ASN A 90 -0.25 -4.69 15.76
C ASN A 90 0.24 -4.70 14.31
N ALA A 91 1.54 -4.57 14.05
CA ALA A 91 2.07 -4.55 12.70
C ALA A 91 1.96 -5.94 12.05
N ALA A 92 1.16 -6.04 11.00
CA ALA A 92 1.09 -7.26 10.20
C ALA A 92 2.43 -7.55 9.51
N PRO A 93 2.87 -8.83 9.44
CA PRO A 93 4.06 -9.19 8.67
C PRO A 93 3.88 -8.83 7.19
N ILE A 94 4.97 -8.41 6.55
CA ILE A 94 5.01 -7.97 5.14
C ILE A 94 4.99 -9.20 4.22
N ILE A 95 3.84 -9.86 4.19
CA ILE A 95 3.51 -11.01 3.35
C ILE A 95 2.11 -10.81 2.77
N LEU A 96 1.89 -11.21 1.52
CA LEU A 96 0.56 -11.13 0.91
C LEU A 96 -0.29 -12.30 1.38
N GLY A 97 -1.53 -12.00 1.76
CA GLY A 97 -2.56 -13.01 1.97
C GLY A 97 -3.09 -13.54 0.65
N GLU A 98 -3.63 -14.74 0.67
CA GLU A 98 -4.30 -15.30 -0.51
C GLU A 98 -5.45 -14.39 -0.96
N ARG A 99 -5.58 -14.23 -2.28
CA ARG A 99 -6.74 -13.56 -2.86
C ARG A 99 -7.96 -14.37 -2.46
N ARG A 100 -8.90 -13.74 -1.76
CA ARG A 100 -10.19 -14.34 -1.43
C ARG A 100 -10.84 -14.83 -2.74
N ALA A 101 -11.02 -16.14 -2.86
CA ALA A 101 -11.60 -16.76 -4.06
C ALA A 101 -13.10 -16.46 -4.19
N GLU A 102 -13.79 -16.26 -3.07
CA GLU A 102 -15.24 -16.07 -3.04
C GLU A 102 -15.65 -14.59 -2.98
N PRO A 103 -16.64 -14.17 -3.79
CA PRO A 103 -17.16 -12.81 -3.77
C PRO A 103 -17.77 -12.48 -2.40
N ARG A 104 -17.73 -11.20 -2.01
CA ARG A 104 -18.37 -10.72 -0.78
C ARG A 104 -19.87 -10.56 -1.05
N ASN A 105 -20.68 -11.37 -0.36
CA ASN A 105 -22.13 -11.25 -0.28
C ASN A 105 -22.56 -9.84 0.14
#